data_AF-A0A7S4JSL4-F1
#
_entry.id   AF-A0A7S4JSL4-F1
#
_cell.length_a   1.000
_cell.length_b   1.000
_cell.length_c   1.000
_cell.angle_alpha   90.00
_cell.angle_beta   90.00
_cell.angle_gamma   90.00
#
_symmetry.space_group_name_H-M   'P 1'
#
loop_
_entity.id
_entity.type
_entity.pdbx_description
1 polymer ?
#
loop_
_entity_poly.entity_id
_entity_poly.type
_entity_poly.pdbx_seq_one_letter_code
_entity_poly.pdbx_strand_id
1 'polypeptide(L)'
;DGKDPRVYCQNLCLLAKLFLDHKTLYYDVDPFWFYAVCEVDDDGAHIVGYFSKEKVSAEEYNLACILTFPQYQKCGYGKFIISLSYELSKREERAGSPEKPLSDLGKISYRSFWTHVLLTLLSDHNGDDNFQIRDMSNETGMKAEDIISTLQSLGMVKCWKGQHAIFVRQDVINEYLSTKKRMRLCRPECLTWTPHAHRKKEGGAGGTDSGDGGMSSS
;
A
#
# COMPACT_ATOMS: atom_id res chain seq x y z
N ASP A 1 -2.82 -10.79 -12.02
CA ASP A 1 -2.76 -9.75 -13.08
C ASP A 1 -4.19 -9.47 -13.52
N GLY A 2 -4.58 -8.24 -13.86
CA GLY A 2 -5.87 -7.98 -14.52
C GLY A 2 -5.96 -8.52 -15.96
N LYS A 3 -4.82 -8.73 -16.62
CA LYS A 3 -4.73 -9.23 -18.00
C LYS A 3 -5.02 -10.74 -18.11
N ASP A 4 -4.61 -11.55 -17.14
CA ASP A 4 -4.67 -13.01 -17.26
C ASP A 4 -6.08 -13.55 -16.92
N PRO A 5 -6.58 -13.53 -15.66
CA PRO A 5 -7.96 -13.87 -15.31
C PRO A 5 -8.91 -12.67 -15.54
N ARG A 6 -9.00 -12.18 -16.78
CA ARG A 6 -9.76 -10.96 -17.12
C ARG A 6 -11.20 -10.98 -16.60
N VAL A 7 -11.93 -12.08 -16.81
CA VAL A 7 -13.34 -12.21 -16.39
C VAL A 7 -13.49 -12.12 -14.87
N TYR A 8 -12.59 -12.73 -14.11
CA TYR A 8 -12.62 -12.65 -12.64
C TYR A 8 -12.43 -11.21 -12.17
N CYS A 9 -11.45 -10.49 -12.72
CA CYS A 9 -11.19 -9.10 -12.38
C CYS A 9 -12.34 -8.16 -12.78
N GLN A 10 -12.99 -8.41 -13.92
CA GLN A 10 -14.18 -7.67 -14.34
C GLN A 10 -15.35 -7.91 -13.39
N ASN A 11 -15.61 -9.16 -13.02
CA ASN A 11 -16.66 -9.51 -12.05
C ASN A 11 -16.40 -8.87 -10.69
N LEU A 12 -15.15 -8.88 -10.21
CA LEU A 12 -14.76 -8.21 -8.98
C LEU A 12 -14.99 -6.68 -9.08
N CYS A 13 -14.66 -6.06 -10.21
CA CYS A 13 -14.91 -4.64 -10.45
C CYS A 13 -16.40 -4.30 -10.48
N LEU A 14 -17.23 -5.14 -11.11
CA LEU A 14 -18.69 -4.97 -11.14
C LEU A 14 -19.29 -5.10 -9.74
N LEU A 15 -18.87 -6.10 -8.97
CA LEU A 15 -19.27 -6.26 -7.57
C LEU A 15 -18.86 -5.02 -6.74
N ALA A 16 -17.64 -4.53 -6.93
CA ALA A 16 -17.15 -3.36 -6.21
C ALA A 16 -17.91 -2.08 -6.56
N LYS A 17 -18.34 -1.92 -7.81
CA LYS A 17 -19.11 -0.76 -8.27
C LYS A 17 -20.43 -0.58 -7.53
N LEU A 18 -21.00 -1.65 -6.98
CA LEU A 18 -22.19 -1.60 -6.13
C LEU A 18 -21.97 -0.83 -4.81
N PHE A 19 -20.70 -0.71 -4.38
CA PHE A 19 -20.32 -0.11 -3.09
C PHE A 19 -19.36 1.08 -3.24
N LEU A 20 -18.90 1.38 -4.45
CA LEU A 20 -17.96 2.45 -4.77
C LEU A 20 -18.57 3.38 -5.82
N ASP A 21 -18.99 4.57 -5.37
CA ASP A 21 -19.67 5.55 -6.23
C ASP A 21 -18.78 6.06 -7.36
N HIS A 22 -17.51 6.32 -7.05
CA HIS A 22 -16.55 6.94 -7.98
C HIS A 22 -15.73 5.92 -8.80
N LYS A 23 -16.07 4.63 -8.79
CA LYS A 23 -15.36 3.65 -9.62
C LYS A 23 -15.80 3.80 -11.09
N THR A 24 -14.88 4.25 -11.94
CA THR A 24 -15.12 4.54 -13.37
C THR A 24 -14.68 3.41 -14.30
N LEU A 25 -13.59 2.70 -13.96
CA LEU A 25 -13.04 1.61 -14.76
C LEU A 25 -13.44 0.24 -14.19
N TYR A 26 -14.19 -0.52 -14.98
CA TYR A 26 -14.66 -1.86 -14.61
C TYR A 26 -14.55 -2.92 -15.71
N TYR A 27 -14.42 -2.52 -16.99
CA TYR A 27 -14.15 -3.45 -18.11
C TYR A 27 -12.67 -3.51 -18.50
N ASP A 28 -11.99 -2.36 -18.52
CA ASP A 28 -10.57 -2.30 -18.79
C ASP A 28 -9.78 -2.56 -17.50
N VAL A 29 -9.48 -3.83 -17.27
CA VAL A 29 -8.78 -4.33 -16.07
C VAL A 29 -7.30 -4.59 -16.31
N ASP A 30 -6.87 -4.64 -17.57
CA ASP A 30 -5.50 -4.92 -18.00
C ASP A 30 -4.44 -4.00 -17.36
N PRO A 31 -4.70 -2.69 -17.12
CA PRO A 31 -3.73 -1.79 -16.49
C PRO A 31 -3.49 -2.04 -15.00
N PHE A 32 -4.22 -2.96 -14.35
CA PHE A 32 -4.23 -3.10 -12.90
C PHE A 32 -3.67 -4.44 -12.40
N TRP A 33 -2.97 -4.36 -11.27
CA TRP A 33 -2.79 -5.47 -10.35
C TRP A 33 -3.97 -5.51 -9.37
N PHE A 34 -4.42 -6.71 -9.02
CA PHE A 34 -5.46 -6.93 -8.02
C PHE A 34 -4.86 -7.78 -6.89
N TYR A 35 -5.02 -7.32 -5.66
CA TYR A 35 -4.58 -8.01 -4.45
C TYR A 35 -5.82 -8.37 -3.64
N ALA A 36 -6.28 -9.61 -3.78
CA ALA A 36 -7.41 -10.16 -3.04
C ALA A 36 -6.93 -10.62 -1.65
N VAL A 37 -7.70 -10.27 -0.62
CA VAL A 37 -7.50 -10.73 0.76
C VAL A 37 -8.59 -11.73 1.07
N CYS A 38 -8.20 -12.90 1.58
CA CYS A 38 -9.09 -13.98 1.95
C CYS A 38 -8.93 -14.38 3.41
N GLU A 39 -10.00 -14.85 4.02
CA GLU A 39 -9.92 -15.76 5.15
C GLU A 39 -9.80 -17.20 4.64
N VAL A 40 -8.99 -18.00 5.31
CA VAL A 40 -8.74 -19.39 4.91
C VAL A 40 -9.19 -20.29 6.05
N ASP A 41 -10.05 -21.25 5.72
CA ASP A 41 -10.54 -22.29 6.61
C ASP A 41 -10.46 -23.67 5.92
N ASP A 42 -11.06 -24.69 6.53
CA ASP A 42 -11.05 -26.07 6.02
C ASP A 42 -11.81 -26.22 4.69
N ASP A 43 -12.73 -25.31 4.37
CA ASP A 43 -13.54 -25.33 3.14
C ASP A 43 -12.90 -24.53 1.99
N GLY A 44 -11.92 -23.66 2.30
CA GLY A 44 -11.09 -22.99 1.31
C GLY A 44 -10.78 -21.53 1.62
N ALA A 45 -10.61 -20.73 0.57
CA ALA A 45 -10.26 -19.31 0.67
C ALA A 45 -11.46 -18.41 0.33
N HIS A 46 -11.95 -17.68 1.33
CA HIS A 46 -13.11 -16.81 1.24
C HIS A 46 -12.67 -15.36 1.13
N ILE A 47 -12.91 -14.73 -0.02
CA ILE A 47 -12.53 -13.34 -0.23
C ILE A 47 -13.30 -12.39 0.71
N VAL A 48 -12.56 -11.57 1.45
CA VAL A 48 -13.11 -10.57 2.38
C VAL A 48 -13.01 -9.15 1.86
N GLY A 49 -12.11 -8.93 0.91
CA GLY A 49 -11.89 -7.63 0.29
C GLY A 49 -10.71 -7.66 -0.67
N TYR A 50 -10.43 -6.52 -1.28
CA TYR A 50 -9.31 -6.38 -2.19
C TYR A 50 -8.85 -4.92 -2.28
N PHE A 51 -7.69 -4.73 -2.89
CA PHE A 51 -7.36 -3.47 -3.53
C PHE A 51 -6.79 -3.68 -4.93
N SER A 52 -6.97 -2.67 -5.79
CA SER A 52 -6.30 -2.60 -7.08
C SER A 52 -5.16 -1.58 -7.04
N LYS A 53 -4.14 -1.80 -7.86
CA LYS A 53 -2.99 -0.92 -8.03
C LYS A 53 -2.67 -0.81 -9.51
N GLU A 54 -2.50 0.40 -10.03
CA GLU A 54 -2.05 0.58 -11.41
C GLU A 54 -0.67 -0.03 -11.62
N LYS A 55 -0.46 -0.67 -12.77
CA LYS A 55 0.86 -1.17 -13.18
C LYS A 55 1.86 -0.04 -13.37
N VAL A 56 1.37 1.11 -13.83
CA VAL A 56 2.13 2.34 -14.03
C VAL A 56 1.25 3.48 -13.53
N SER A 57 1.66 4.14 -12.43
CA SER A 57 0.95 5.29 -11.89
C SER A 57 1.87 6.51 -11.96
N ALA A 58 1.42 7.57 -12.66
CA ALA A 58 2.18 8.82 -12.80
C ALA A 58 2.33 9.54 -11.46
N GLU A 59 1.26 9.54 -10.66
CA GLU A 59 1.19 10.16 -9.32
C GLU A 59 1.72 9.24 -8.21
N GLU A 60 2.28 8.08 -8.58
CA GLU A 60 2.84 7.08 -7.67
C GLU A 60 1.81 6.58 -6.63
N TYR A 61 0.57 6.41 -7.06
CA TYR A 61 -0.44 5.82 -6.20
C TYR A 61 -0.12 4.33 -5.98
N ASN A 62 -0.06 3.92 -4.72
CA ASN A 62 0.15 2.52 -4.36
C ASN A 62 -1.16 1.74 -4.25
N LEU A 63 -2.28 2.46 -4.32
CA LEU A 63 -3.64 1.92 -4.23
C LEU A 63 -4.60 2.79 -5.04
N ALA A 64 -5.30 2.18 -5.99
CA ALA A 64 -6.30 2.83 -6.85
C ALA A 64 -7.72 2.69 -6.27
N CYS A 65 -8.18 1.45 -6.09
CA CYS A 65 -9.46 1.17 -5.41
C CYS A 65 -9.22 0.24 -4.23
N ILE A 66 -9.95 0.45 -3.13
CA ILE A 66 -9.98 -0.43 -1.97
C ILE A 66 -11.42 -0.75 -1.61
N LEU A 67 -11.69 -2.02 -1.30
CA LEU A 67 -12.99 -2.43 -0.78
C LEU A 67 -12.81 -3.57 0.22
N THR A 68 -13.38 -3.41 1.40
CA THR A 68 -13.77 -4.52 2.26
C THR A 68 -15.25 -4.80 2.01
N PHE A 69 -15.60 -6.05 1.72
CA PHE A 69 -17.00 -6.36 1.44
C PHE A 69 -17.89 -6.08 2.65
N PRO A 70 -19.14 -5.61 2.45
CA PRO A 70 -20.00 -5.11 3.52
C PRO A 70 -20.10 -6.03 4.74
N GLN A 71 -20.23 -7.34 4.53
CA GLN A 71 -20.34 -8.35 5.59
C GLN A 71 -19.08 -8.50 6.46
N TYR A 72 -17.93 -7.98 5.99
CA TYR A 72 -16.65 -8.01 6.71
C TYR A 72 -16.17 -6.61 7.16
N GLN A 73 -16.99 -5.57 6.98
CA GLN A 73 -16.62 -4.22 7.41
C GLN A 73 -16.55 -4.13 8.94
N LYS A 74 -15.73 -3.19 9.43
CA LYS A 74 -15.48 -2.96 10.87
C LYS A 74 -14.79 -4.12 11.62
N CYS A 75 -14.38 -5.19 10.93
CA CYS A 75 -13.60 -6.30 11.48
C CYS A 75 -12.07 -6.11 11.41
N GLY A 76 -11.61 -4.97 10.86
CA GLY A 76 -10.18 -4.62 10.76
C GLY A 76 -9.53 -4.92 9.40
N TYR A 77 -10.19 -5.63 8.48
CA TYR A 77 -9.61 -5.97 7.16
C TYR A 77 -9.24 -4.74 6.34
N GLY A 78 -10.00 -3.65 6.40
CA GLY A 78 -9.65 -2.42 5.68
C GLY A 78 -8.27 -1.88 6.09
N LYS A 79 -7.94 -1.92 7.39
CA LYS A 79 -6.63 -1.52 7.90
C LYS A 79 -5.53 -2.51 7.52
N PHE A 80 -5.84 -3.80 7.52
CA PHE A 80 -4.93 -4.83 7.01
C PHE A 80 -4.61 -4.62 5.52
N ILE A 81 -5.62 -4.36 4.68
CA ILE A 81 -5.46 -4.10 3.25
C ILE A 81 -4.58 -2.86 3.01
N ILE A 82 -4.85 -1.75 3.72
CA ILE A 82 -4.02 -0.54 3.64
C ILE A 82 -2.56 -0.85 4.04
N SER A 83 -2.36 -1.61 5.12
CA SER A 83 -1.01 -1.97 5.56
C SER A 83 -0.28 -2.83 4.53
N LEU A 84 -0.97 -3.78 3.90
CA LEU A 84 -0.41 -4.60 2.83
C LEU A 84 0.02 -3.73 1.65
N SER A 85 -0.77 -2.73 1.24
CA SER A 85 -0.35 -1.85 0.14
C SER A 85 0.94 -1.08 0.45
N TYR A 86 1.15 -0.68 1.71
CA TYR A 86 2.40 -0.04 2.14
C TYR A 86 3.57 -1.02 2.25
N GLU A 87 3.34 -2.27 2.68
CA GLU A 87 4.39 -3.31 2.64
C GLU A 87 4.90 -3.57 1.22
N LEU A 88 4.02 -3.50 0.21
CA LEU A 88 4.44 -3.56 -1.19
C LEU A 88 5.27 -2.33 -1.59
N SER A 89 4.82 -1.13 -1.23
CA SER A 89 5.57 0.12 -1.47
C SER A 89 6.99 0.08 -0.90
N LYS A 90 7.15 -0.43 0.33
CA LYS A 90 8.47 -0.57 0.98
C LYS A 90 9.39 -1.51 0.20
N ARG A 91 8.87 -2.62 -0.31
CA ARG A 91 9.64 -3.58 -1.13
C ARG A 91 9.97 -3.07 -2.53
N GLU A 92 9.17 -2.14 -3.03
CA GLU A 92 9.46 -1.41 -4.27
C GLU A 92 10.39 -0.22 -4.04
N GLU A 93 10.79 0.05 -2.79
CA GLU A 93 11.60 1.21 -2.40
C GLU A 93 10.99 2.54 -2.88
N ARG A 94 9.66 2.62 -2.89
CA ARG A 94 8.93 3.77 -3.41
C ARG A 94 7.80 4.18 -2.47
N ALA A 95 7.84 5.44 -2.03
CA ALA A 95 6.77 6.02 -1.23
C ALA A 95 5.46 6.08 -2.05
N GLY A 96 4.34 5.82 -1.38
CA GLY A 96 3.03 5.76 -2.01
C GLY A 96 1.94 6.45 -1.19
N SER A 97 0.86 6.75 -1.89
CA SER A 97 -0.38 7.32 -1.33
C SER A 97 -1.56 6.66 -2.05
N PRO A 98 -2.77 6.61 -1.46
CA PRO A 98 -3.96 6.23 -2.21
C PRO A 98 -4.34 7.25 -3.29
N GLU A 99 -4.98 6.77 -4.34
CA GLU A 99 -5.63 7.60 -5.35
C GLU A 99 -6.69 8.54 -4.72
N LYS A 100 -6.79 9.74 -5.28
CA LYS A 100 -7.67 10.81 -4.81
C LYS A 100 -8.77 11.08 -5.87
N PRO A 101 -10.00 11.42 -5.45
CA PRO A 101 -10.46 11.58 -4.08
C PRO A 101 -10.80 10.25 -3.38
N LEU A 102 -10.49 10.16 -2.08
CA LEU A 102 -10.93 9.05 -1.24
C LEU A 102 -12.43 9.16 -0.89
N SER A 103 -13.10 8.02 -0.71
CA SER A 103 -14.41 7.96 -0.05
C SER A 103 -14.32 8.36 1.42
N ASP A 104 -15.43 8.74 2.06
CA ASP A 104 -15.41 9.17 3.46
C ASP A 104 -14.95 8.06 4.42
N LEU A 105 -15.39 6.81 4.17
CA LEU A 105 -14.90 5.65 4.91
C LEU A 105 -13.41 5.41 4.65
N GLY A 106 -12.95 5.64 3.41
CA GLY A 106 -11.54 5.60 3.04
C GLY A 106 -10.71 6.61 3.84
N LYS A 107 -11.14 7.89 3.88
CA LYS A 107 -10.47 8.96 4.63
C LYS A 107 -10.34 8.62 6.12
N ILE A 108 -11.41 8.13 6.75
CA ILE A 108 -11.40 7.72 8.16
C ILE A 108 -10.41 6.56 8.38
N SER A 109 -10.41 5.58 7.49
CA SER A 109 -9.54 4.39 7.61
C SER A 109 -8.06 4.75 7.45
N TYR A 110 -7.71 5.54 6.44
CA TYR A 110 -6.34 6.01 6.20
C TYR A 110 -5.85 6.90 7.33
N ARG A 111 -6.64 7.89 7.79
CA ARG A 111 -6.27 8.73 8.93
C ARG A 111 -6.01 7.91 10.19
N SER A 112 -6.85 6.92 10.46
CA SER A 112 -6.64 6.02 11.60
C SER A 112 -5.40 5.15 11.45
N PHE A 113 -5.09 4.69 10.24
CA PHE A 113 -3.89 3.88 9.96
C PHE A 113 -2.61 4.71 10.08
N TRP A 114 -2.53 5.86 9.40
CA TRP A 114 -1.37 6.75 9.45
C TRP A 114 -1.06 7.24 10.86
N THR A 115 -2.09 7.63 11.62
CA THR A 115 -1.91 8.03 13.03
C THR A 115 -1.31 6.88 13.85
N HIS A 116 -1.80 5.65 13.66
CA HIS A 116 -1.27 4.49 14.36
C HIS A 116 0.20 4.23 14.03
N VAL A 117 0.53 4.21 12.75
CA VAL A 117 1.90 3.94 12.27
C VAL A 117 2.86 5.01 12.76
N LEU A 118 2.53 6.29 12.59
CA LEU A 118 3.43 7.38 12.98
C LEU A 118 3.61 7.50 14.50
N LEU A 119 2.56 7.30 15.30
CA LEU A 119 2.71 7.34 16.76
C LEU A 119 3.52 6.14 17.29
N THR A 120 3.37 4.96 16.67
CA THR A 120 4.19 3.79 17.02
C THR A 120 5.65 4.06 16.65
N LEU A 121 5.89 4.54 15.43
CA LEU A 121 7.22 4.88 14.94
C LEU A 121 7.93 5.93 15.80
N LEU A 122 7.24 7.03 16.13
CA LEU A 122 7.79 8.07 16.99
C LEU A 122 8.04 7.58 18.42
N SER A 123 7.26 6.61 18.90
CA SER A 123 7.51 5.97 20.21
C SER A 123 8.77 5.12 20.19
N ASP A 124 9.02 4.41 19.09
CA ASP A 124 10.20 3.54 18.96
C ASP A 124 11.49 4.35 18.80
N HIS A 125 11.41 5.53 18.18
CA HIS A 125 12.51 6.49 17.99
C HIS A 125 12.57 7.58 19.09
N ASN A 126 11.93 7.37 20.24
CA ASN A 126 11.86 8.39 21.29
C ASN A 126 13.27 8.80 21.77
N GLY A 127 13.63 10.07 21.56
CA GLY A 127 14.93 10.65 21.93
C GLY A 127 15.93 10.80 20.77
N ASP A 128 15.57 10.44 19.54
CA ASP A 128 16.36 10.79 18.35
C ASP A 128 15.96 12.18 17.81
N ASP A 129 16.74 13.20 18.19
CA ASP A 129 16.54 14.58 17.75
C ASP A 129 16.73 14.78 16.22
N ASN A 130 17.28 13.79 15.51
CA ASN A 130 17.52 13.85 14.07
C ASN A 130 16.48 13.11 13.23
N PHE A 131 15.42 12.56 13.82
CA PHE A 131 14.43 11.79 13.06
C PHE A 131 13.56 12.70 12.17
N GLN A 132 13.83 12.70 10.86
CA GLN A 132 13.20 13.60 9.90
C GLN A 132 12.04 12.95 9.15
N ILE A 133 11.24 13.77 8.46
CA ILE A 133 10.13 13.31 7.59
C ILE A 133 10.62 12.31 6.53
N ARG A 134 11.85 12.51 6.02
CA ARG A 134 12.45 11.60 5.04
C ARG A 134 12.65 10.20 5.62
N ASP A 135 13.10 10.11 6.86
CA ASP A 135 13.37 8.83 7.52
C ASP A 135 12.05 8.10 7.79
N MET A 136 11.02 8.83 8.26
CA MET A 136 9.66 8.31 8.36
C MET A 136 9.11 7.81 7.02
N SER A 137 9.33 8.55 5.93
CA SER A 137 8.91 8.16 4.57
C SER A 137 9.59 6.86 4.14
N ASN A 138 10.89 6.72 4.40
CA ASN A 138 11.66 5.52 4.06
C ASN A 138 11.19 4.30 4.86
N GLU A 139 10.96 4.45 6.16
CA GLU A 139 10.55 3.34 7.04
C GLU A 139 9.09 2.91 6.85
N THR A 140 8.20 3.85 6.51
CA THR A 140 6.76 3.58 6.39
C THR A 140 6.29 3.35 4.96
N GLY A 141 7.04 3.83 3.96
CA GLY A 141 6.60 3.91 2.57
C GLY A 141 5.50 4.96 2.34
N MET A 142 5.21 5.83 3.31
CA MET A 142 4.25 6.93 3.17
C MET A 142 4.88 8.11 2.45
N LYS A 143 4.12 8.77 1.57
CA LYS A 143 4.53 10.05 1.00
C LYS A 143 4.67 11.12 2.09
N ALA A 144 5.62 12.05 1.90
CA ALA A 144 5.91 13.11 2.86
C ALA A 144 4.68 13.99 3.15
N GLU A 145 3.82 14.23 2.15
CA GLU A 145 2.60 15.02 2.31
C GLU A 145 1.60 14.36 3.28
N ASP A 146 1.49 13.03 3.24
CA ASP A 146 0.61 12.27 4.14
C ASP A 146 1.16 12.25 5.57
N ILE A 147 2.49 12.19 5.70
CA ILE A 147 3.18 12.30 7.00
C ILE A 147 2.96 13.70 7.59
N ILE A 148 3.26 14.76 6.83
CA ILE A 148 3.11 16.14 7.26
C ILE A 148 1.67 16.42 7.68
N SER A 149 0.69 16.08 6.84
CA SER A 149 -0.72 16.34 7.14
C SER A 149 -1.20 15.57 8.39
N THR A 150 -0.72 14.35 8.59
CA THR A 150 -1.03 13.57 9.79
C THR A 150 -0.41 14.20 11.03
N LEU A 151 0.88 14.55 11.02
CA LEU A 151 1.56 15.22 12.13
C LEU A 151 0.98 16.61 12.43
N GLN A 152 0.54 17.35 11.41
CA GLN A 152 -0.18 18.62 11.58
C GLN A 152 -1.48 18.40 12.36
N SER A 153 -2.24 17.35 12.02
CA SER A 153 -3.49 17.02 12.72
C SER A 153 -3.29 16.59 14.18
N LEU A 154 -2.06 16.16 14.53
CA LEU A 154 -1.64 15.80 15.89
C LEU A 154 -0.97 16.97 16.63
N GLY A 155 -0.77 18.11 15.97
CA GLY A 155 -0.04 19.26 16.51
C GLY A 155 1.45 19.00 16.75
N MET A 156 2.04 18.08 15.99
CA MET A 156 3.43 17.61 16.12
C MET A 156 4.38 18.14 15.03
N VAL A 157 3.95 19.10 14.21
CA VAL A 157 4.83 19.73 13.22
C VAL A 157 4.53 21.22 13.11
N LYS A 158 5.59 22.03 13.00
CA LYS A 158 5.48 23.46 12.62
C LYS A 158 6.36 23.73 11.41
N CYS A 159 5.90 24.61 10.54
CA CYS A 159 6.72 25.12 9.44
C CYS A 159 7.46 26.38 9.92
N TRP A 160 8.79 26.37 9.81
CA TRP A 160 9.65 27.50 10.12
C TRP A 160 10.56 27.79 8.93
N LYS A 161 10.42 28.98 8.33
CA LYS A 161 11.20 29.42 7.16
C LYS A 161 11.22 28.41 5.98
N GLY A 162 10.10 27.72 5.76
CA GLY A 162 9.98 26.71 4.69
C GLY A 162 10.53 25.32 5.05
N GLN A 163 11.03 25.13 6.27
CA GLN A 163 11.41 23.82 6.81
C GLN A 163 10.37 23.32 7.81
N HIS A 164 10.07 22.02 7.77
CA HIS A 164 9.21 21.38 8.75
C HIS A 164 10.06 20.93 9.94
N ALA A 165 9.76 21.49 11.12
CA ALA A 165 10.30 21.03 12.39
C ALA A 165 9.26 20.13 13.07
N ILE A 166 9.66 18.89 13.35
CA ILE A 166 8.83 17.91 14.06
C ILE A 166 9.02 18.14 15.56
N PHE A 167 7.92 18.12 16.31
CA PHE A 167 7.91 18.21 17.76
C PHE A 167 7.18 16.99 18.30
N VAL A 168 7.91 16.10 18.96
CA VAL A 168 7.33 14.88 19.54
C VAL A 168 6.58 15.24 20.82
N ARG A 169 5.27 15.00 20.81
CA ARG A 169 4.40 15.19 21.98
C ARG A 169 4.24 13.87 22.73
N GLN A 170 5.07 13.65 23.74
CA GLN A 170 5.09 12.40 24.50
C GLN A 170 3.75 12.12 25.21
N ASP A 171 3.03 13.16 25.62
CA ASP A 171 1.69 13.05 26.19
C ASP A 171 0.70 12.38 25.22
N VAL A 172 0.71 12.79 23.96
CA VAL A 172 -0.17 12.24 22.90
C VAL A 172 0.21 10.79 22.60
N ILE A 173 1.51 10.48 22.52
CA ILE A 173 1.99 9.11 22.30
C ILE A 173 1.56 8.21 23.47
N ASN A 174 1.83 8.63 24.70
CA ASN A 174 1.49 7.86 25.90
C ASN A 174 -0.02 7.64 26.03
N GLU A 175 -0.84 8.66 25.78
CA GLU A 175 -2.30 8.54 25.75
C GLU A 175 -2.73 7.51 24.71
N TYR A 176 -2.20 7.59 23.49
CA TYR A 176 -2.54 6.66 22.42
C TYR A 176 -2.16 5.22 22.75
N LEU A 177 -0.93 4.99 23.23
CA LEU A 177 -0.44 3.65 23.60
C LEU A 177 -1.22 3.06 24.78
N SER A 178 -1.71 3.90 25.71
CA SER A 178 -2.54 3.46 26.83
C SER A 178 -3.87 2.81 26.39
N THR A 179 -4.37 3.17 25.20
CA THR A 179 -5.65 2.65 24.70
C THR A 179 -5.62 1.16 24.35
N LYS A 180 -4.44 0.52 24.32
CA LYS A 180 -4.23 -0.89 23.95
C LYS A 180 -4.93 -1.30 22.64
N LYS A 181 -5.20 -0.34 21.74
CA LYS A 181 -5.84 -0.59 20.44
C LYS A 181 -4.88 -1.38 19.55
N ARG A 182 -5.03 -2.71 19.55
CA ARG A 182 -4.26 -3.57 18.66
C ARG A 182 -4.82 -3.48 17.25
N MET A 183 -4.02 -3.00 16.31
CA MET A 183 -4.34 -3.03 14.89
C MET A 183 -3.78 -4.32 14.27
N ARG A 184 -4.60 -5.07 13.53
CA ARG A 184 -4.13 -6.23 12.76
C ARG A 184 -3.54 -5.73 11.44
N LEU A 185 -2.23 -5.59 11.40
CA LEU A 185 -1.47 -5.16 10.22
C LEU A 185 -0.84 -6.36 9.50
N CYS A 186 -0.50 -6.17 8.23
CA CYS A 186 0.32 -7.09 7.47
C CYS A 186 1.67 -7.27 8.16
N ARG A 187 2.12 -8.51 8.28
CA ARG A 187 3.41 -8.86 8.84
C ARG A 187 4.43 -8.97 7.72
N PRO A 188 5.47 -8.10 7.68
CA PRO A 188 6.45 -8.09 6.59
C PRO A 188 7.10 -9.46 6.35
N GLU A 189 7.36 -10.22 7.42
CA GLU A 189 7.99 -11.53 7.41
C GLU A 189 7.14 -12.64 6.76
N CYS A 190 5.81 -12.47 6.70
CA CYS A 190 4.90 -13.43 6.07
C CYS A 190 4.64 -13.13 4.59
N LEU A 191 5.04 -11.95 4.11
CA LEU A 191 4.79 -11.55 2.73
C LEU A 191 5.86 -12.18 1.81
N THR A 192 5.47 -13.15 0.99
CA THR A 192 6.35 -13.74 -0.03
C THR A 192 6.03 -13.10 -1.39
N TRP A 193 6.68 -11.99 -1.69
CA TRP A 193 6.40 -11.17 -2.88
C TRP A 193 7.64 -10.39 -3.32
N THR A 194 7.89 -10.38 -4.62
CA THR A 194 8.91 -9.54 -5.28
C THR A 194 8.27 -8.56 -6.26
N PRO A 195 8.83 -7.33 -6.39
CA PRO A 195 8.36 -6.33 -7.35
C PRO A 195 8.21 -6.86 -8.78
N HIS A 196 7.09 -6.52 -9.42
CA HIS A 196 6.79 -6.98 -10.77
C HIS A 196 7.82 -6.50 -11.82
N ALA A 197 8.47 -5.35 -11.59
CA ALA A 197 9.55 -4.85 -12.43
C ALA A 197 10.76 -5.80 -12.45
N HIS A 198 11.05 -6.50 -11.34
CA HIS A 198 12.20 -7.41 -11.23
C HIS A 198 11.94 -8.74 -11.95
N ARG A 199 10.70 -9.23 -11.94
CA ARG A 199 10.32 -10.49 -12.61
C ARG A 199 10.52 -10.47 -14.13
N LYS A 200 10.45 -9.29 -14.76
CA LYS A 200 10.73 -9.13 -16.20
C LYS A 200 12.22 -9.29 -16.55
N LYS A 201 13.14 -9.04 -15.62
CA LYS A 201 14.58 -9.18 -15.87
C LYS A 201 15.04 -10.64 -15.84
N GLU A 202 14.44 -11.47 -14.99
CA GLU A 202 14.80 -12.88 -14.86
C GLU A 202 14.27 -13.75 -16.02
N GLY A 203 13.14 -13.38 -16.63
CA GLY A 203 12.59 -14.09 -17.79
C GLY A 203 13.18 -13.70 -19.16
N GLY A 204 14.11 -12.73 -19.21
CA GLY A 204 14.66 -12.18 -20.46
C GLY A 204 16.10 -12.60 -20.78
N ALA A 205 16.79 -13.31 -19.89
CA ALA A 205 18.21 -13.67 -20.02
C ALA A 205 18.43 -15.09 -20.59
N GLY A 206 17.66 -15.49 -21.60
CA GLY A 206 17.70 -16.84 -22.17
C GLY A 206 17.79 -16.90 -23.70
N GLY A 207 18.44 -15.93 -24.34
CA GLY A 207 18.49 -15.90 -25.80
C GLY A 207 19.57 -15.02 -26.40
N THR A 208 20.84 -15.33 -26.12
CA THR A 208 21.94 -14.95 -27.02
C THR A 208 23.02 -16.04 -27.02
N ASP A 209 23.16 -16.64 -28.20
CA ASP A 209 24.40 -16.85 -28.93
C ASP A 209 24.90 -18.29 -29.14
N SER A 210 24.92 -18.68 -30.41
CA SER A 210 25.97 -19.49 -31.04
C SER A 210 25.83 -19.34 -32.56
N GLY A 211 26.29 -18.20 -33.07
CA GLY A 211 26.79 -18.12 -34.44
C GLY A 211 28.24 -18.59 -34.48
N ASP A 212 28.50 -19.77 -35.08
CA ASP A 212 29.76 -20.18 -35.72
C ASP A 212 29.49 -21.53 -36.41
N GLY A 213 29.91 -21.88 -37.61
CA GLY A 213 30.78 -21.25 -38.59
C GLY A 213 30.88 -22.17 -39.83
N GLY A 214 31.40 -21.61 -40.93
CA GLY A 214 32.12 -22.29 -42.00
C GLY A 214 31.53 -23.52 -42.71
N MET A 215 31.17 -23.35 -43.99
CA MET A 215 31.24 -24.45 -44.96
C MET A 215 32.13 -24.03 -46.13
N SER A 216 33.30 -24.66 -46.19
CA SER A 216 34.27 -24.62 -47.27
C SER A 216 33.78 -25.36 -48.51
N SER A 217 34.23 -24.86 -49.65
CA SER A 217 34.22 -25.43 -51.01
C SER A 217 34.35 -26.96 -51.12
N SER A 218 33.54 -27.54 -52.00
CA SER A 218 33.94 -28.44 -53.10
C SER A 218 32.83 -28.48 -54.14
#